data_AF-A0A2P5F737-F1
#
_entry.id   AF-A0A2P5F737-F1
#
_cell.length_a   1.000
_cell.length_b   1.000
_cell.length_c   1.000
_cell.angle_alpha   90.00
_cell.angle_beta   90.00
_cell.angle_gamma   90.00
#
_symmetry.space_group_name_H-M   'P 1'
#
loop_
_entity.id
_entity.type
_entity.pdbx_description
1 polymer ?
#
loop_
_entity_poly.entity_id
_entity_poly.type
_entity_poly.pdbx_seq_one_letter_code
_entity_poly.pdbx_strand_id
1 'polypeptide(L)'
;MMTVIKTDGEAHEKALNQVYELLKVLEEGMKSFFPRGSPTLNYTTKNLNLLDIVAGSVFCPFKTTEQVLGTKIIDPEKTPMLFSWVKALSELPLMKEATPPHEKLFEILKYFREICIKTPAA
;
A
#
# COMPACT_ATOMS: atom_id res chain seq x y z
N MET A 1 4.51 5.66 0.92
CA MET A 1 3.89 5.15 2.18
C MET A 1 4.66 5.61 3.42
N MET A 2 5.91 5.17 3.64
CA MET A 2 6.67 5.50 4.87
C MET A 2 6.81 7.01 5.15
N THR A 3 7.08 7.84 4.14
CA THR A 3 7.18 9.29 4.30
C THR A 3 5.90 9.91 4.86
N VAL A 4 4.73 9.48 4.36
CA VAL A 4 3.42 9.98 4.80
C VAL A 4 3.18 9.67 6.28
N ILE A 5 3.61 8.50 6.74
CA ILE A 5 3.48 8.09 8.15
C ILE A 5 4.31 8.98 9.07
N LYS A 6 5.48 9.44 8.61
CA LYS A 6 6.45 10.21 9.41
C LYS A 6 6.15 11.70 9.50
N THR A 7 5.33 12.25 8.60
CA THR A 7 5.09 13.69 8.49
C THR A 7 3.73 14.11 9.03
N ASP A 8 3.63 15.39 9.39
CA ASP A 8 2.39 16.06 9.79
C ASP A 8 2.26 17.44 9.11
N GLY A 9 1.08 18.05 9.17
CA GLY A 9 0.80 19.38 8.59
C GLY A 9 1.07 19.47 7.07
N GLU A 10 1.66 20.58 6.62
CA GLU A 10 1.93 20.85 5.20
C GLU A 10 2.83 19.77 4.55
N ALA A 11 3.84 19.28 5.29
CA ALA A 11 4.72 18.23 4.81
C ALA A 11 3.98 16.90 4.60
N HIS A 12 2.92 16.65 5.37
CA HIS A 12 2.04 15.49 5.20
C HIS A 12 1.21 15.59 3.93
N GLU A 13 0.57 16.74 3.70
CA GLU A 13 -0.23 16.99 2.50
C GLU A 13 0.61 16.86 1.23
N LYS A 14 1.83 17.43 1.24
CA LYS A 14 2.77 17.30 0.12
C LYS A 14 3.17 15.85 -0.13
N ALA A 15 3.46 15.09 0.93
CA ALA A 15 3.81 13.68 0.81
C ALA A 15 2.63 12.84 0.30
N LEU A 16 1.40 13.13 0.74
CA LEU A 16 0.19 12.50 0.23
C LEU A 16 0.00 12.76 -1.26
N ASN A 17 0.10 14.02 -1.69
CA ASN A 17 -0.03 14.39 -3.10
C ASN A 17 1.00 13.66 -3.97
N GLN A 18 2.25 13.58 -3.52
CA GLN A 18 3.29 12.81 -4.20
C GLN A 18 2.94 11.32 -4.30
N VAL A 19 2.39 10.72 -3.23
CA VAL A 19 1.93 9.34 -3.27
C VAL A 19 0.79 9.18 -4.28
N TYR A 20 -0.21 10.07 -4.29
CA TYR A 20 -1.32 9.97 -5.25
C TYR A 20 -0.84 10.04 -6.71
N GLU A 21 0.10 10.94 -7.03
CA GLU A 21 0.69 11.00 -8.38
C GLU A 21 1.43 9.72 -8.74
N LEU A 22 2.22 9.16 -7.83
CA LEU A 22 2.90 7.87 -8.06
C LEU A 22 1.92 6.71 -8.25
N LEU A 23 0.83 6.69 -7.48
CA LEU A 23 -0.22 5.67 -7.63
C LEU A 23 -0.94 5.78 -8.97
N LYS A 24 -1.17 7.01 -9.45
CA LYS A 24 -1.73 7.25 -10.78
C LYS A 24 -0.82 6.73 -11.89
N VAL A 25 0.48 7.05 -11.83
CA VAL A 25 1.47 6.54 -12.79
C VAL A 25 1.52 5.01 -12.76
N LEU A 26 1.48 4.40 -11.57
CA LEU A 26 1.44 2.95 -11.42
C LEU A 26 0.18 2.35 -12.04
N GLU A 27 -1.00 2.92 -11.78
CA GLU A 27 -2.28 2.49 -12.35
C GLU A 27 -2.28 2.55 -13.88
N GLU A 28 -1.79 3.65 -14.47
CA GLU A 28 -1.66 3.82 -15.92
C GLU A 28 -0.65 2.82 -16.51
N GLY A 29 0.49 2.63 -15.84
CA GLY A 29 1.48 1.61 -16.20
C GLY A 29 0.86 0.23 -16.23
N MET A 30 0.13 -0.17 -15.18
CA MET A 30 -0.54 -1.47 -15.13
C MET A 30 -1.55 -1.65 -16.28
N LYS A 31 -2.33 -0.60 -16.63
CA LYS A 31 -3.26 -0.65 -17.78
C LYS A 31 -2.53 -0.89 -19.11
N SER A 32 -1.36 -0.27 -19.27
CA SER A 32 -0.54 -0.41 -20.47
C SER A 32 0.14 -1.78 -20.58
N PHE A 33 0.77 -2.25 -19.49
CA PHE A 33 1.51 -3.51 -19.46
C PHE A 33 0.60 -4.74 -19.41
N PHE A 34 -0.60 -4.61 -18.83
CA PHE A 34 -1.55 -5.70 -18.66
C PHE A 34 -2.90 -5.37 -19.31
N PRO A 35 -2.96 -5.22 -20.65
CA PRO A 35 -4.17 -4.81 -21.35
C PRO A 35 -5.31 -5.86 -21.28
N ARG A 36 -5.01 -7.09 -20.86
CA ARG A 36 -5.96 -8.20 -20.72
C ARG A 36 -6.31 -8.54 -19.26
N GLY A 37 -5.84 -7.77 -18.27
CA GLY A 37 -6.22 -8.01 -16.88
C GLY A 37 -5.17 -7.61 -15.84
N SER A 38 -5.26 -8.18 -14.65
CA SER A 38 -4.42 -7.84 -13.49
C SER A 38 -2.95 -8.28 -13.66
N PRO A 39 -1.98 -7.55 -13.07
CA PRO A 39 -0.56 -7.88 -13.08
C PRO A 39 -0.24 -9.31 -12.65
N THR A 40 -0.99 -9.86 -11.68
CA THR A 40 -0.80 -11.26 -11.31
C THR A 40 -1.95 -11.90 -10.52
N LEU A 41 -2.36 -13.09 -10.94
CA LEU A 41 -1.85 -14.38 -10.45
C LEU A 41 -1.61 -15.23 -11.70
N ASN A 42 -0.46 -15.89 -11.81
CA ASN A 42 -0.19 -16.83 -12.90
C ASN A 42 -1.30 -17.89 -12.83
N TYR A 43 -2.33 -17.80 -13.69
CA TYR A 43 -3.58 -18.56 -13.58
C TYR A 43 -3.36 -20.08 -13.48
N THR A 44 -2.18 -20.54 -13.88
CA THR A 44 -1.75 -21.94 -13.90
C THR A 44 -0.93 -22.40 -12.69
N THR A 45 -0.27 -21.53 -11.91
CA THR A 45 0.73 -22.00 -10.90
C THR A 45 0.55 -21.48 -9.48
N LYS A 46 -0.33 -20.51 -9.19
CA LYS A 46 -0.55 -19.93 -7.84
C LYS A 46 0.73 -19.46 -7.11
N ASN A 47 1.85 -19.32 -7.82
CA ASN A 47 3.11 -18.86 -7.24
C ASN A 47 3.21 -17.34 -7.35
N LEU A 48 3.70 -16.70 -6.28
CA LEU A 48 4.03 -15.28 -6.28
C LEU A 48 5.23 -15.04 -7.20
N ASN A 49 5.13 -14.07 -8.10
CA ASN A 49 6.30 -13.59 -8.82
C ASN A 49 6.99 -12.46 -8.03
N LEU A 50 8.14 -11.97 -8.51
CA LEU A 50 8.87 -10.89 -7.83
C LEU A 50 8.03 -9.61 -7.67
N LEU A 51 7.24 -9.26 -8.69
CA LEU A 51 6.40 -8.08 -8.66
C LEU A 51 5.29 -8.21 -7.61
N ASP A 52 4.70 -9.39 -7.44
CA ASP A 52 3.73 -9.69 -6.39
C ASP A 52 4.31 -9.55 -5.00
N ILE A 53 5.53 -10.04 -4.80
CA ILE A 53 6.21 -9.97 -3.50
C ILE A 53 6.47 -8.51 -3.13
N VAL A 54 7.00 -7.73 -4.09
CA VAL A 54 7.27 -6.30 -3.88
C VAL A 54 5.98 -5.51 -3.66
N ALA A 55 4.93 -5.78 -4.44
CA ALA A 55 3.65 -5.10 -4.27
C ALA A 55 2.95 -5.50 -2.98
N GLY A 56 2.99 -6.78 -2.62
CA GLY A 56 2.45 -7.29 -1.36
C GLY A 56 3.11 -6.63 -0.16
N SER A 57 4.44 -6.52 -0.15
CA SER A 57 5.15 -5.89 0.96
C SER A 57 4.88 -4.39 1.10
N VAL A 58 4.69 -3.68 -0.01
CA VAL A 58 4.43 -2.23 -0.02
C VAL A 58 2.97 -1.91 0.28
N PHE A 59 2.04 -2.65 -0.33
CA PHE A 59 0.64 -2.29 -0.38
C PHE A 59 -0.24 -3.11 0.55
N CYS A 60 0.04 -4.37 0.90
CA CYS A 60 -0.88 -5.11 1.81
C CYS A 60 -1.12 -4.40 3.17
N PRO A 61 -0.14 -3.70 3.78
CA PRO A 61 -0.35 -2.86 4.96
C PRO A 61 -1.27 -1.64 4.77
N PHE A 62 -1.74 -1.34 3.55
CA PHE A 62 -2.35 -0.05 3.23
C PHE A 62 -3.58 0.25 4.09
N LYS A 63 -4.48 -0.71 4.33
CA LYS A 63 -5.68 -0.49 5.16
C LYS A 63 -5.33 -0.05 6.58
N THR A 64 -4.27 -0.62 7.15
CA THR A 64 -3.79 -0.24 8.47
C THR A 64 -3.19 1.16 8.43
N THR A 65 -2.42 1.46 7.38
CA THR A 65 -1.87 2.80 7.15
C THR A 65 -2.98 3.84 7.05
N GLU A 66 -4.02 3.58 6.25
CA GLU A 66 -5.18 4.45 6.09
C GLU A 66 -5.93 4.66 7.41
N GLN A 67 -6.10 3.61 8.22
CA GLN A 67 -6.71 3.71 9.53
C GLN A 67 -5.90 4.58 10.50
N VAL A 68 -4.57 4.44 10.50
CA VAL A 68 -3.67 5.27 11.34
C VAL A 68 -3.71 6.74 10.92
N LEU A 69 -3.81 6.99 9.61
CA LEU A 69 -3.78 8.33 9.04
C LEU A 69 -5.16 9.00 8.95
N GLY A 70 -6.25 8.25 9.12
CA GLY A 70 -7.60 8.73 8.85
C GLY A 70 -7.83 9.17 7.39
N THR A 71 -7.00 8.68 6.45
CA THR A 71 -6.99 9.12 5.05
C THR A 71 -6.97 7.93 4.13
N LYS A 72 -7.80 7.97 3.08
CA LYS A 72 -7.88 6.92 2.05
C LYS A 72 -6.80 7.15 0.99
N ILE A 73 -5.87 6.22 0.85
CA ILE A 73 -4.71 6.28 -0.05
C ILE A 73 -4.97 5.49 -1.33
N ILE A 74 -5.40 4.22 -1.21
CA ILE A 74 -5.72 3.38 -2.36
C ILE A 74 -7.23 3.39 -2.57
N ASP A 75 -7.66 4.17 -3.55
CA ASP A 75 -9.08 4.31 -3.85
C ASP A 75 -9.50 3.36 -4.99
N PRO A 76 -10.51 2.48 -4.81
CA PRO A 76 -11.04 1.66 -5.91
C PRO A 76 -11.58 2.48 -7.08
N GLU A 77 -12.02 3.74 -6.88
CA GLU A 77 -12.51 4.59 -7.97
C GLU A 77 -11.36 5.22 -8.76
N LYS A 78 -10.26 5.60 -8.09
CA LYS A 78 -9.11 6.26 -8.73
C LYS A 78 -8.08 5.26 -9.26
N THR A 79 -7.91 4.16 -8.54
CA THR A 79 -6.89 3.12 -8.79
C THR A 79 -7.52 1.71 -8.77
N PRO A 80 -8.50 1.42 -9.65
CA PRO A 80 -9.25 0.16 -9.63
C PRO A 80 -8.39 -1.08 -9.86
N MET A 81 -7.39 -1.01 -10.77
CA MET A 81 -6.51 -2.16 -11.02
C MET A 81 -5.58 -2.42 -9.85
N LEU A 82 -4.97 -1.37 -9.30
CA LEU A 82 -4.16 -1.48 -8.09
C LEU A 82 -4.97 -2.09 -6.94
N PHE A 83 -6.16 -1.56 -6.68
CA PHE A 83 -7.01 -2.02 -5.60
C PHE A 83 -7.37 -3.50 -5.76
N SER A 84 -7.75 -3.93 -6.96
CA SER A 84 -8.06 -5.33 -7.26
C SER A 84 -6.85 -6.24 -7.04
N TRP A 85 -5.67 -5.82 -7.52
CA TRP A 85 -4.44 -6.60 -7.37
C TRP A 85 -4.01 -6.73 -5.91
N VAL A 86 -4.00 -5.62 -5.14
CA VAL A 86 -3.66 -5.64 -3.71
C VAL A 86 -4.65 -6.49 -2.92
N LYS A 87 -5.95 -6.42 -3.26
CA LYS A 87 -6.96 -7.29 -2.64
C LYS A 87 -6.66 -8.77 -2.91
N ALA A 88 -6.41 -9.14 -4.17
CA ALA A 88 -6.07 -10.51 -4.54
C ALA A 88 -4.81 -11.01 -3.81
N LEU A 89 -3.75 -10.20 -3.75
CA LEU A 89 -2.54 -10.53 -3.00
C LEU A 89 -2.82 -10.75 -1.51
N SER A 90 -3.60 -9.86 -0.88
CA SER A 90 -3.93 -9.96 0.54
C SER A 90 -4.76 -11.20 0.91
N GLU A 91 -5.44 -11.81 -0.07
CA GLU A 91 -6.26 -13.00 0.14
C GLU A 91 -5.46 -14.31 0.09
N LEU A 92 -4.22 -14.27 -0.43
CA LEU A 92 -3.36 -15.45 -0.55
C LEU A 92 -2.95 -16.00 0.83
N PRO A 93 -2.97 -17.33 1.03
CA PRO A 93 -2.57 -17.95 2.30
C PRO A 93 -1.18 -17.51 2.75
N LEU A 94 -0.20 -17.54 1.85
CA LEU A 94 1.17 -17.12 2.14
C LEU A 94 1.26 -15.66 2.61
N MET A 95 0.46 -14.77 2.02
CA MET A 95 0.44 -13.36 2.43
C MET A 95 -0.24 -13.18 3.79
N LYS A 96 -1.30 -13.94 4.08
CA LYS A 96 -1.96 -13.94 5.40
C LYS A 96 -1.06 -14.49 6.50
N GLU A 97 -0.24 -15.49 6.19
CA GLU A 97 0.75 -16.05 7.12
C GLU A 97 1.93 -15.10 7.33
N ALA A 98 2.39 -14.42 6.28
CA ALA A 98 3.54 -13.51 6.35
C ALA A 98 3.22 -12.13 6.93
N THR A 99 1.97 -11.66 6.80
CA THR A 99 1.58 -10.33 7.26
C THR A 99 1.23 -10.38 8.76
N PRO A 100 1.78 -9.47 9.58
CA PRO A 100 1.37 -9.37 10.98
C PRO A 100 -0.14 -9.17 11.11
N PRO A 101 -0.78 -9.66 12.20
CA PRO A 101 -2.17 -9.36 12.49
C PRO A 101 -2.44 -7.85 12.45
N HIS A 102 -3.59 -7.47 11.89
CA HIS A 102 -3.97 -6.07 11.65
C HIS A 102 -3.83 -5.20 12.91
N GLU A 103 -4.28 -5.70 14.06
CA GLU A 103 -4.19 -4.98 15.36
C GLU A 103 -2.75 -4.68 15.75
N LYS A 104 -1.83 -5.65 15.62
CA LYS A 104 -0.41 -5.45 15.93
C LYS A 104 0.22 -4.46 14.96
N LEU A 105 -0.11 -4.55 13.67
CA LEU A 105 0.38 -3.63 12.67
C LEU A 105 -0.11 -2.20 12.93
N PHE A 106 -1.37 -2.05 13.38
CA PHE A 106 -1.95 -0.76 13.76
C PHE A 106 -1.19 -0.14 14.93
N GLU A 107 -0.95 -0.91 16.00
CA GLU A 107 -0.18 -0.44 17.16
C GLU A 107 1.23 0.00 16.78
N ILE A 108 1.95 -0.82 15.98
CA ILE A 108 3.30 -0.51 15.50
C ILE A 108 3.31 0.78 14.69
N LEU A 109 2.41 0.91 13.70
CA LEU A 109 2.37 2.07 12.81
C LEU A 109 1.95 3.34 13.54
N LYS A 110 0.98 3.24 14.46
CA LYS A 110 0.56 4.37 15.30
C LYS A 110 1.71 4.84 16.20
N TYR A 111 2.35 3.91 16.92
CA TYR A 111 3.49 4.22 17.79
C TYR A 111 4.63 4.86 16.99
N PHE A 112 4.96 4.28 15.83
CA PHE A 112 5.99 4.81 14.95
C PHE A 112 5.68 6.23 14.46
N ARG A 113 4.44 6.49 14.02
CA ARG A 113 3.98 7.84 13.64
C ARG A 113 4.12 8.82 14.80
N GLU A 114 3.70 8.46 15.99
CA GLU A 114 3.81 9.32 17.18
C GLU A 114 5.26 9.69 17.49
N ILE A 115 6.20 8.73 17.41
CA ILE A 115 7.63 9.04 17.59
C ILE A 115 8.11 10.00 16.52
N CYS A 116 7.84 9.72 15.25
CA CYS A 116 8.35 10.52 14.15
C CYS A 116 7.81 11.95 14.12
N ILE A 117 6.58 12.17 14.59
CA ILE A 117 6.00 13.52 14.68
C ILE A 117 6.52 14.26 15.93
N LYS A 118 6.71 13.56 17.06
CA LYS A 118 7.18 14.18 18.31
C LYS A 118 8.68 14.49 18.30
N THR A 119 9.48 13.72 17.57
CA THR A 119 10.91 13.98 17.38
C THR A 119 11.09 14.87 16.14
N PRO A 120 11.50 16.14 16.28
CA PRO A 120 11.83 16.96 15.11
C PRO A 120 12.95 16.28 14.34
N ALA A 121 12.92 16.34 13.01
CA ALA A 121 14.05 15.91 12.20
C ALA A 121 15.31 16.67 12.67
N ALA A 122 16.31 15.93 13.15
CA ALA A 122 17.61 16.46 13.53
C ALA A 122 18.39 16.97 12.31
#